data_AF-A0A519T361-F1
#
_entry.id   AF-A0A519T361-F1
#
_cell.length_a   1.000
_cell.length_b   1.000
_cell.length_c   1.000
_cell.angle_alpha   90.00
_cell.angle_beta   90.00
_cell.angle_gamma   90.00
#
_symmetry.space_group_name_H-M   'P 1'
#
loop_
_entity.id
_entity.type
_entity.pdbx_description
1 polymer ?
#
loop_
_entity_poly.entity_id
_entity_poly.type
_entity_poly.pdbx_seq_one_letter_code
_entity_poly.pdbx_strand_id
1 'polypeptide(L)' 'YIISKWLPCKINLIEYNPIENADYQNAEADKITAFHKYLADRGVQTNIRRSRGKDIDAACGQLANKEKAEAA' A
#
# COMPACT_ATOMS: atom_id res chain seq x y z
N TYR A 1 4.76 10.48 19.36
CA TYR A 1 4.14 10.91 18.08
C TYR A 1 2.66 11.20 18.30
N ILE A 2 2.08 12.24 17.71
CA ILE A 2 0.65 12.55 17.89
C ILE A 2 -0.26 11.42 17.35
N ILE A 3 0.24 10.64 16.39
CA ILE A 3 -0.51 9.58 15.71
C ILE A 3 -0.28 8.21 16.38
N SER A 4 0.95 7.90 16.78
CA SER A 4 1.30 6.71 17.58
C SER A 4 1.75 7.13 18.98
N LYS A 5 0.81 7.66 19.78
CA LYS A 5 1.09 8.22 21.11
C LYS A 5 1.53 7.17 22.14
N TRP A 6 1.05 5.94 21.99
CA TRP A 6 1.15 4.88 23.00
C TRP A 6 2.22 3.84 22.66
N LEU A 7 2.68 3.81 21.41
CA LEU A 7 3.65 2.83 20.93
C LEU A 7 4.66 3.49 19.99
N PRO A 8 5.96 3.47 20.33
CA PRO A 8 7.01 3.82 19.38
C PRO A 8 6.96 2.86 18.18
N CYS A 9 6.64 3.38 17.00
CA CYS A 9 6.53 2.57 15.80
C CYS A 9 6.96 3.36 14.55
N LYS A 10 7.18 2.61 13.46
CA LYS A 10 7.40 3.15 12.11
C LYS A 10 6.14 2.88 11.29
N ILE A 11 5.72 3.84 10.48
CA ILE A 11 4.60 3.68 9.56
C ILE A 11 5.14 3.40 8.16
N ASN A 12 4.66 2.34 7.51
CA ASN A 12 4.97 2.07 6.11
C ASN A 12 3.70 2.24 5.29
N LEU A 13 3.68 3.24 4.42
CA LEU A 13 2.62 3.44 3.44
C LEU A 13 2.82 2.45 2.30
N ILE A 14 1.80 1.67 1.98
CA ILE A 14 1.83 0.70 0.89
C ILE A 14 0.84 1.19 -0.17
N GLU A 15 1.32 1.37 -1.40
CA GLU A 15 0.45 1.66 -2.52
C GLU A 15 -0.55 0.53 -2.72
N TYR A 16 -1.81 0.89 -2.98
CA TYR A 16 -2.83 -0.10 -3.25
C TYR A 16 -2.62 -0.69 -4.65
N ASN A 17 -2.68 -2.02 -4.73
CA ASN A 17 -2.72 -2.74 -5.98
C ASN A 17 -4.17 -3.20 -6.19
N PRO A 18 -4.83 -2.76 -7.27
CA PRO A 18 -6.18 -3.23 -7.58
C PRO A 18 -6.28 -4.74 -7.64
N ILE A 19 -7.37 -5.28 -7.10
CA ILE A 19 -7.74 -6.70 -7.19
C ILE A 19 -9.15 -6.80 -7.78
N GLU A 20 -9.45 -7.90 -8.47
CA GLU A 20 -10.71 -8.08 -9.22
C GLU A 20 -11.98 -7.90 -8.36
N ASN A 21 -11.92 -8.26 -7.08
CA ASN A 21 -13.08 -8.28 -6.19
C ASN A 21 -13.14 -7.08 -5.23
N ALA A 22 -12.51 -5.94 -5.56
CA ALA A 22 -12.56 -4.75 -4.72
C ALA A 22 -12.64 -3.45 -5.53
N ASP A 23 -13.65 -2.63 -5.22
CA ASP A 23 -13.91 -1.33 -5.87
C ASP A 23 -13.06 -0.18 -5.28
N TYR A 24 -11.79 -0.45 -5.01
CA TYR A 24 -10.86 0.58 -4.54
C TYR A 24 -9.90 0.99 -5.65
N GLN A 25 -9.56 2.27 -5.66
CA GLN A 25 -8.56 2.82 -6.56
C GLN A 25 -7.32 3.20 -5.77
N ASN A 26 -6.16 3.03 -6.40
CA ASN A 26 -4.91 3.49 -5.80
C ASN A 26 -4.92 5.02 -5.71
N ALA A 27 -4.34 5.56 -4.64
CA ALA A 27 -4.17 6.99 -4.50
C ALA A 27 -3.19 7.53 -5.55
N GLU A 28 -3.42 8.75 -6.01
CA GLU A 28 -2.49 9.47 -6.86
C GLU A 28 -1.17 9.75 -6.11
N ALA A 29 -0.08 9.87 -6.86
CA ALA A 29 1.26 10.00 -6.29
C ALA A 29 1.40 11.26 -5.40
N ASP A 30 0.76 12.37 -5.77
CA ASP A 30 0.74 13.60 -5.00
C ASP A 30 0.03 13.41 -3.63
N LYS A 31 -1.07 12.66 -3.60
CA LYS A 31 -1.81 12.34 -2.36
C LYS A 31 -0.98 11.48 -1.42
N ILE A 32 -0.30 10.46 -1.95
CA ILE A 32 0.59 9.59 -1.17
C ILE A 32 1.74 10.43 -0.57
N THR A 33 2.36 11.29 -1.39
CA THR A 33 3.42 12.18 -0.93
C THR A 33 2.92 13.19 0.10
N ALA A 34 1.74 13.79 -0.09
CA ALA A 34 1.15 14.70 0.87
C ALA A 34 0.87 14.03 2.21
N PHE A 35 0.37 12.79 2.20
CA PHE A 35 0.14 12.02 3.41
C PHE A 35 1.44 11.62 4.12
N HIS A 36 2.45 11.19 3.35
CA HIS A 36 3.80 10.93 3.89
C HIS A 36 4.36 12.17 4.60
N LYS A 37 4.28 13.34 3.95
CA LYS A 37 4.71 14.61 4.53
C LYS A 37 3.92 14.96 5.80
N TYR A 38 2.60 14.79 5.78
CA TYR A 38 1.75 15.04 6.94
C TYR A 38 2.17 14.23 8.18
N LEU A 39 2.57 12.97 8.00
CA LEU A 39 3.09 12.09 9.05
C LEU A 39 4.48 12.51 9.51
N ALA A 40 5.39 12.77 8.56
CA ALA A 40 6.76 13.19 8.82
C ALA A 40 6.83 14.52 9.60
N ASP A 41 5.99 15.50 9.24
CA ASP A 41 5.91 16.81 9.90
C ASP A 41 5.45 16.69 11.38
N ARG A 42 4.84 15.55 11.77
CA ARG A 42 4.44 15.23 13.15
C ARG A 42 5.46 14.32 13.87
N GLY A 43 6.65 14.22 13.29
CA GLY A 43 7.77 13.42 13.76
C GLY A 43 7.69 11.94 13.41
N VAL A 44 6.60 11.45 12.80
CA VAL A 44 6.42 10.00 12.59
C VAL A 44 7.39 9.50 11.52
N GLN A 45 8.24 8.53 11.88
CA GLN A 45 9.09 7.85 10.92
C GLN A 45 8.23 7.07 9.92
N THR A 46 8.24 7.50 8.66
CA THR A 46 7.36 7.00 7.61
C THR A 46 8.13 6.64 6.34
N ASN A 47 7.88 5.47 5.75
CA ASN A 47 8.38 5.12 4.40
C ASN A 47 7.21 4.90 3.43
N ILE A 48 7.48 5.10 2.13
CA ILE A 48 6.58 4.73 1.05
C ILE A 48 7.13 3.46 0.39
N ARG A 49 6.38 2.35 0.50
CA ARG A 49 6.63 1.13 -0.25
C ARG A 49 5.89 1.22 -1.58
N ARG A 50 6.62 1.60 -2.62
CA ARG A 50 6.13 1.54 -3.99
C ARG A 50 6.00 0.09 -4.44
N SER A 51 4.95 -0.19 -5.19
CA SER A 51 4.74 -1.52 -5.74
C SER A 51 5.91 -1.89 -6.68
N ARG A 52 6.49 -3.07 -6.49
CA ARG A 52 7.49 -3.67 -7.40
C ARG A 52 6.81 -4.85 -8.08
N GLY A 53 6.94 -4.97 -9.40
CA GLY A 53 6.33 -6.06 -10.17
C GLY A 53 4.87 -5.82 -10.58
N LYS A 54 4.41 -4.56 -10.62
CA LYS A 54 3.09 -4.17 -11.14
C LYS A 54 2.96 -4.46 -12.64
N ASP A 55 4.09 -4.48 -13.32
CA ASP A 55 4.32 -4.84 -14.70
C ASP A 55 4.30 -6.36 -14.98
N ILE A 56 4.36 -7.20 -13.93
CA ILE A 56 4.42 -8.67 -14.03
C ILE A 56 3.40 -9.38 -13.14
N ASP A 57 2.34 -8.69 -12.70
CA ASP A 57 1.30 -9.22 -11.81
C ASP A 57 1.82 -9.91 -10.52
N ALA A 58 2.98 -9.49 -10.02
CA ALA A 58 3.62 -10.02 -8.82
C ALA A 58 3.51 -9.06 -7.62
N ALA A 59 2.62 -8.08 -7.71
CA ALA A 59 2.48 -7.07 -6.68
C ALA A 59 1.82 -7.64 -5.40
N CYS A 60 2.11 -7.04 -4.25
CA CYS A 60 1.52 -7.46 -2.98
C CYS A 60 -0.01 -7.43 -3.05
N GLY A 61 -0.66 -8.57 -2.80
CA GLY A 61 -2.13 -8.75 -2.91
C GLY A 61 -2.57 -9.58 -4.13
N GLN A 62 -1.72 -9.75 -5.14
CA GLN A 62 -2.05 -10.52 -6.36
C GLN A 62 -1.72 -12.02 -6.26
N LEU A 63 -1.03 -12.45 -5.20
CA LEU A 63 -0.76 -13.86 -4.90
C LEU A 63 -1.98 -14.56 -4.27
N ALA A 64 -3.19 -14.23 -4.73
CA ALA A 64 -4.34 -15.10 -4.51
C ALA A 64 -4.16 -16.28 -5.47
N ASN A 65 -4.01 -17.49 -4.92
CA ASN A 65 -3.89 -18.72 -5.70
C ASN A 65 -4.99 -18.74 -6.77
N LYS A 66 -4.62 -18.59 -8.04
CA LYS A 66 -5.42 -19.08 -9.16
C LYS A 66 -5.39 -20.61 -9.07
N GLU A 67 -6.13 -21.18 -8.13
CA GLU A 67 -6.56 -22.56 -8.29
C GLU A 67 -7.29 -22.59 -9.63
N LYS A 68 -6.71 -23.36 -10.55
CA LYS A 68 -7.21 -23.55 -11.91
C LYS A 68 -8.74 -23.68 -11.86
N ALA A 69 -9.43 -22.65 -12.33
CA ALA A 69 -10.79 -22.82 -12.82
C ALA A 69 -10.68 -23.95 -13.86
N GLU A 70 -11.37 -25.05 -13.55
CA GLU A 70 -11.38 -26.27 -14.34
C GLU A 70 -11.61 -25.94 -15.81
N ALA A 71 -10.69 -26.41 -16.66
CA ALA A 71 -10.91 -26.42 -18.10
C ALA A 71 -12.00 -27.47 -18.37
N ALA A 72 -13.24 -26.98 -18.53
CA ALA A 72 -14.32 -27.68 -19.22
C ALA A 72 -14.10 -27.62 -20.74
#